data_AF-A0AA42VKF1-F1
#
_entry.id   AF-A0AA42VKF1-F1
#
_cell.length_a   1.000
_cell.length_b   1.000
_cell.length_c   1.000
_cell.angle_alpha   90.00
_cell.angle_beta   90.00
_cell.angle_gamma   90.00
#
_symmetry.space_group_name_H-M   'P 1'
#
loop_
_entity.id
_entity.type
_entity.pdbx_description
1 polymer ?
#
loop_
_entity_poly.entity_id
_entity_poly.type
_entity_poly.pdbx_seq_one_letter_code
_entity_poly.pdbx_strand_id
1 'polypeptide(L)'
;MLIDETTSVENAEVEIADSGKPPRKKNSNLTAAKRAKNDEFYTRIEDIQNEIQHYASHFEGKTVFCNCDDPIWSNFWVFFHDCFDRLKLKRLVATYYTKNGKSAGKLVCHDEKRDAAGKPEVLTYDLQGDGDFRSPECVALLKDADIVCTNPPFSLFREYIAQLMEHGKRFLIVGDMNAITYKEVFPLIRANKVWLG
;
A
#
# COMPACT_ATOMS: atom_id res chain seq x y z
N MET A 1 -23.55 21.30 82.81
CA MET A 1 -24.95 20.88 83.05
C MET A 1 -25.24 19.77 82.05
N LEU A 2 -25.44 18.55 82.56
CA LEU A 2 -25.68 17.30 81.82
C LEU A 2 -27.16 17.19 81.39
N ILE A 3 -27.40 16.61 80.21
CA ILE A 3 -28.51 15.74 79.73
C ILE A 3 -28.20 15.51 78.23
N ASP A 4 -27.82 14.35 77.68
CA ASP A 4 -28.27 12.95 77.69
C ASP A 4 -29.58 12.64 76.95
N GLU A 5 -29.55 11.47 76.29
CA GLU A 5 -30.61 10.63 75.71
C GLU A 5 -30.91 10.69 74.18
N THR A 6 -30.21 9.80 73.47
CA THR A 6 -30.72 8.72 72.58
C THR A 6 -32.14 8.81 71.99
N THR A 7 -32.27 8.68 70.67
CA THR A 7 -33.27 7.82 70.02
C THR A 7 -32.81 7.32 68.64
N SER A 8 -32.82 5.99 68.54
CA SER A 8 -32.88 5.02 67.45
C SER A 8 -33.03 5.43 65.96
N VAL A 9 -32.11 4.88 65.18
CA VAL A 9 -32.22 4.13 63.91
C VAL A 9 -33.50 4.28 63.06
N GLU A 10 -33.34 4.83 61.86
CA GLU A 10 -34.06 4.37 60.66
C GLU A 10 -33.06 4.20 59.52
N ASN A 11 -32.98 2.98 59.00
CA ASN A 11 -32.12 2.58 57.89
C ASN A 11 -32.67 3.18 56.59
N ALA A 12 -31.99 4.19 56.06
CA ALA A 12 -32.17 4.59 54.68
C ALA A 12 -31.26 3.72 53.80
N GLU A 13 -31.85 2.80 53.06
CA GLU A 13 -31.21 2.11 51.94
C GLU A 13 -30.74 3.18 50.93
N VAL A 14 -29.43 3.37 50.84
CA VAL A 14 -28.84 4.13 49.74
C VAL A 14 -28.81 3.19 48.54
N GLU A 15 -29.77 3.37 47.61
CA GLU A 15 -29.66 2.84 46.25
C GLU A 15 -28.35 3.38 45.65
N ILE A 16 -27.35 2.51 45.56
CA ILE A 16 -26.15 2.76 44.77
C ILE A 16 -26.61 2.69 43.31
N ALA A 17 -26.86 3.85 42.71
CA ALA A 17 -27.07 3.95 41.27
C ALA A 17 -25.85 3.32 40.57
N ASP A 18 -26.10 2.20 39.88
CA ASP A 18 -25.17 1.59 38.92
C ASP A 18 -24.79 2.67 37.91
N SER A 19 -23.60 3.26 38.09
CA SER A 19 -23.02 4.17 37.13
C SER A 19 -22.70 3.34 35.88
N GLY A 20 -23.72 3.19 35.03
CA GLY A 20 -23.68 2.40 33.82
C GLY A 20 -22.40 2.72 33.05
N LYS A 21 -21.61 1.68 32.80
CA LYS A 21 -20.43 1.75 31.91
C LYS A 21 -20.81 2.57 30.68
N PRO A 22 -20.01 3.57 30.27
CA PRO A 22 -20.30 4.34 29.07
C PRO A 22 -20.50 3.35 27.92
N PRO A 23 -21.50 3.56 27.04
CA PRO A 23 -21.78 2.63 25.96
C PRO A 23 -20.48 2.44 25.19
N ARG A 24 -20.01 1.19 25.09
CA ARG A 24 -18.86 0.86 24.24
C ARG A 24 -19.18 1.48 22.88
N LYS A 25 -18.42 2.51 22.49
CA LYS A 25 -18.45 3.03 21.12
C LYS A 25 -18.25 1.81 20.24
N LYS A 26 -19.33 1.36 19.59
CA LYS A 26 -19.21 0.42 18.48
C LYS A 26 -18.38 1.17 17.46
N ASN A 27 -17.12 0.76 17.33
CA ASN A 27 -16.24 1.21 16.27
C ASN A 27 -16.87 0.75 14.95
N SER A 28 -17.79 1.57 14.42
CA SER A 28 -18.38 1.42 13.09
C SER A 28 -17.31 1.46 12.00
N ASN A 29 -16.10 1.90 12.34
CA ASN A 29 -14.91 1.87 11.48
C ASN A 29 -14.39 0.45 11.19
N LEU A 30 -14.72 -0.57 11.99
CA LEU A 30 -14.25 -1.95 11.73
C LEU A 30 -15.00 -2.61 10.56
N THR A 31 -16.20 -2.15 10.23
CA THR A 31 -16.99 -2.68 9.10
C THR A 31 -16.70 -1.93 7.80
N ALA A 32 -16.25 -0.67 7.89
CA ALA A 32 -15.72 0.08 6.76
C ALA A 32 -14.39 -0.49 6.26
N ALA A 33 -13.51 -0.93 7.19
CA ALA A 33 -12.26 -1.62 6.87
C ALA A 33 -12.46 -2.95 6.13
N LYS A 34 -13.60 -3.65 6.33
CA LYS A 34 -13.96 -4.85 5.56
C LYS A 34 -14.45 -4.56 4.14
N ARG A 35 -14.77 -3.30 3.82
CA ARG A 35 -15.17 -2.82 2.48
C ARG A 35 -14.03 -2.13 1.73
N ALA A 36 -12.81 -2.10 2.29
CA ALA A 36 -11.57 -1.72 1.62
C ALA A 36 -11.13 -2.84 0.65
N LYS A 37 -11.96 -3.12 -0.35
CA LYS A 37 -11.68 -4.12 -1.39
C LYS A 37 -11.05 -3.51 -2.64
N ASN A 38 -10.68 -2.22 -2.62
CA ASN A 38 -10.01 -1.51 -3.70
C ASN A 38 -9.08 -0.45 -3.08
N ASP A 39 -7.91 -0.89 -2.61
CA ASP A 39 -6.90 -0.02 -1.99
C ASP A 39 -6.27 0.95 -3.02
N GLU A 40 -6.37 0.65 -4.31
CA GLU A 40 -5.89 1.50 -5.41
C GLU A 40 -6.72 2.79 -5.62
N PHE A 41 -7.90 2.91 -4.98
CA PHE A 41 -8.71 4.15 -5.01
C PHE A 41 -8.07 5.31 -4.24
N TYR A 42 -7.07 5.05 -3.38
CA TYR A 42 -6.46 6.08 -2.52
C TYR A 42 -5.20 6.74 -3.09
N THR A 43 -4.56 6.17 -4.12
CA THR A 43 -3.34 6.76 -4.67
C THR A 43 -3.71 7.75 -5.76
N ARG A 44 -3.56 9.07 -5.54
CA ARG A 44 -3.78 10.05 -6.60
C ARG A 44 -2.51 10.20 -7.44
N ILE A 45 -2.68 10.45 -8.74
CA ILE A 45 -1.54 10.78 -9.63
C ILE A 45 -0.76 11.98 -9.09
N GLU A 46 -1.45 12.95 -8.49
CA GLU A 46 -0.84 14.12 -7.85
C GLU A 46 0.12 13.75 -6.72
N ASP A 47 -0.27 12.80 -5.86
CA ASP A 47 0.57 12.33 -4.75
C ASP A 47 1.82 11.62 -5.29
N ILE A 48 1.65 10.77 -6.30
CA ILE A 48 2.75 10.08 -6.99
C ILE A 48 3.70 11.11 -7.62
N GLN A 49 3.17 12.10 -8.33
CA GLN A 49 3.97 13.14 -8.98
C GLN A 49 4.74 13.97 -7.96
N ASN A 50 4.07 14.38 -6.88
CA ASN A 50 4.65 15.21 -5.85
C ASN A 50 5.80 14.51 -5.14
N GLU A 51 5.72 13.18 -4.95
CA GLU A 51 6.81 12.40 -4.38
C GLU A 51 7.91 12.14 -5.41
N ILE A 52 7.57 11.63 -6.60
CA ILE A 52 8.56 11.17 -7.59
C ILE A 52 9.44 12.31 -8.12
N GLN A 53 8.93 13.54 -8.21
CA GLN A 53 9.74 14.68 -8.67
C GLN A 53 11.02 14.87 -7.84
N HIS A 54 11.02 14.48 -6.56
CA HIS A 54 12.19 14.57 -5.69
C HIS A 54 13.28 13.55 -6.03
N TYR A 55 12.92 12.46 -6.71
CA TYR A 55 13.82 11.35 -7.04
C TYR A 55 14.01 11.15 -8.54
N ALA A 56 13.50 12.04 -9.40
CA ALA A 56 13.44 11.86 -10.86
C ALA A 56 14.77 11.37 -11.48
N SER A 57 15.91 11.89 -11.05
CA SER A 57 17.24 11.48 -11.54
C SER A 57 17.61 10.01 -11.24
N HIS A 58 17.03 9.41 -10.21
CA HIS A 58 17.30 8.02 -9.81
C HIS A 58 16.67 7.00 -10.77
N PHE A 59 15.74 7.46 -11.62
CA PHE A 59 15.00 6.64 -12.60
C PHE A 59 15.67 6.57 -13.98
N GLU A 60 16.64 7.45 -14.27
CA GLU A 60 17.30 7.48 -15.57
C GLU A 60 17.98 6.14 -15.90
N GLY A 61 17.63 5.57 -17.06
CA GLY A 61 18.11 4.29 -17.55
C GLY A 61 17.65 3.07 -16.73
N LYS A 62 16.65 3.22 -15.86
CA LYS A 62 16.19 2.14 -14.97
C LYS A 62 14.98 1.38 -15.50
N THR A 63 14.88 0.13 -15.08
CA THR A 63 13.63 -0.62 -15.12
C THR A 63 12.80 -0.31 -13.87
N VAL A 64 11.58 0.18 -14.09
CA VAL A 64 10.57 0.32 -13.04
C VAL A 64 9.57 -0.84 -13.14
N PHE A 65 9.28 -1.46 -11.99
CA PHE A 65 8.23 -2.46 -11.88
C PHE A 65 7.11 -1.97 -10.96
N CYS A 66 5.91 -1.89 -11.52
CA CYS A 66 4.68 -1.60 -10.81
C CYS A 66 3.90 -2.91 -10.65
N ASN A 67 4.04 -3.58 -9.51
CA ASN A 67 3.19 -4.73 -9.24
C ASN A 67 1.78 -4.21 -8.95
N CYS A 68 0.81 -4.49 -9.81
CA CYS A 68 -0.53 -3.91 -9.74
C CYS A 68 -1.60 -5.00 -9.69
N ASP A 69 -2.72 -4.70 -9.03
CA ASP A 69 -3.89 -5.56 -9.07
C ASP A 69 -4.73 -5.31 -10.34
N ASP A 70 -4.90 -4.04 -10.77
CA ASP A 70 -5.58 -3.68 -12.01
C ASP A 70 -4.91 -2.45 -12.72
N PRO A 71 -4.27 -2.61 -13.88
CA PRO A 71 -3.44 -1.61 -14.55
C PRO A 71 -4.31 -0.61 -15.30
N ILE A 72 -5.59 -0.92 -15.52
CA ILE A 72 -6.55 0.06 -16.06
C ILE A 72 -6.78 1.17 -15.02
N TRP A 73 -6.67 0.84 -13.72
CA TRP A 73 -6.88 1.78 -12.62
C TRP A 73 -5.59 2.17 -11.90
N SER A 74 -4.44 1.61 -12.30
CA SER A 74 -3.20 1.89 -11.61
C SER A 74 -2.63 3.25 -11.98
N ASN A 75 -2.77 4.19 -11.05
CA ASN A 75 -2.20 5.52 -11.17
C ASN A 75 -0.67 5.50 -11.24
N PHE A 76 -0.01 4.45 -10.71
CA PHE A 76 1.42 4.25 -10.92
C PHE A 76 1.75 3.92 -12.37
N TRP A 77 1.03 2.97 -12.99
CA TRP A 77 1.22 2.66 -14.41
C TRP A 77 0.98 3.90 -15.28
N VAL A 78 -0.15 4.57 -15.09
CA VAL A 78 -0.52 5.78 -15.84
C VAL A 78 0.57 6.85 -15.70
N PHE A 79 0.98 7.18 -14.48
CA PHE A 79 2.00 8.19 -14.24
C PHE A 79 3.33 7.84 -14.91
N PHE A 80 3.84 6.62 -14.72
CA PHE A 80 5.14 6.23 -15.26
C PHE A 80 5.13 6.06 -16.78
N HIS A 81 4.01 5.65 -17.38
CA HIS A 81 3.86 5.59 -18.83
C HIS A 81 3.85 7.00 -19.43
N ASP A 82 3.06 7.92 -18.87
CA ASP A 82 3.01 9.32 -19.33
C ASP A 82 4.32 10.06 -19.11
N CYS A 83 5.08 9.70 -18.07
CA CYS A 83 6.36 10.32 -17.73
C CYS A 83 7.57 9.52 -18.25
N PHE A 84 7.38 8.46 -19.03
CA PHE A 84 8.42 7.50 -19.38
C PHE A 84 9.66 8.17 -19.98
N ASP A 85 9.47 9.00 -21.02
CA ASP A 85 10.58 9.70 -21.69
C ASP A 85 11.17 10.80 -20.81
N ARG A 86 10.33 11.49 -20.01
CA ARG A 86 10.77 12.56 -19.10
C ARG A 86 11.65 12.02 -17.97
N LEU A 87 11.33 10.83 -17.46
CA LEU A 87 12.12 10.10 -16.46
C LEU A 87 13.27 9.30 -17.11
N LYS A 88 13.31 9.26 -18.45
CA LYS A 88 14.28 8.50 -19.24
C LYS A 88 14.37 7.04 -18.80
N LEU A 89 13.21 6.41 -18.60
CA LEU A 89 13.14 5.01 -18.22
C LEU A 89 13.71 4.14 -19.34
N LYS A 90 14.40 3.07 -18.97
CA LYS A 90 14.79 2.03 -19.92
C LYS A 90 13.61 1.10 -20.20
N ARG A 91 12.86 0.75 -19.16
CA ARG A 91 11.73 -0.17 -19.24
C ARG A 91 10.73 0.07 -18.13
N LEU A 92 9.46 -0.10 -18.44
CA LEU A 92 8.36 -0.08 -17.48
C LEU A 92 7.63 -1.42 -17.58
N VAL A 93 7.41 -2.07 -16.45
CA VAL A 93 6.67 -3.32 -16.35
C VAL A 93 5.56 -3.16 -15.33
N ALA A 94 4.35 -3.65 -15.64
CA ALA A 94 3.32 -3.88 -14.65
C ALA A 94 2.70 -5.26 -14.79
N THR A 95 2.33 -5.87 -13.68
CA THR A 95 1.51 -7.08 -13.64
C THR A 95 0.07 -6.73 -13.35
N TYR A 96 -0.86 -7.62 -13.67
CA TYR A 96 -2.27 -7.41 -13.39
C TYR A 96 -3.10 -8.66 -13.28
N TYR A 97 -4.17 -8.55 -12.51
CA TYR A 97 -5.22 -9.56 -12.40
C TYR A 97 -6.47 -9.13 -13.16
N THR A 98 -7.13 -10.08 -13.82
CA THR A 98 -8.50 -9.84 -14.30
C THR A 98 -9.50 -10.07 -13.17
N LYS A 99 -10.62 -9.33 -13.18
CA LYS A 99 -11.67 -9.33 -12.13
C LYS A 99 -12.26 -10.69 -11.73
N ASN A 100 -11.96 -11.76 -12.48
CA ASN A 100 -12.43 -13.12 -12.18
C ASN A 100 -11.32 -14.06 -11.69
N GLY A 101 -10.08 -13.57 -11.54
CA GLY A 101 -8.91 -14.39 -11.15
C GLY A 101 -8.58 -15.50 -12.15
N LYS A 102 -9.15 -15.46 -13.37
CA LYS A 102 -9.02 -16.51 -14.38
C LYS A 102 -7.86 -16.29 -15.33
N SER A 103 -7.42 -15.04 -15.48
CA SER A 103 -6.24 -14.69 -16.26
C SER A 103 -5.51 -13.54 -15.58
N ALA A 104 -4.19 -13.62 -15.62
CA ALA A 104 -3.30 -12.57 -15.19
C ALA A 104 -2.35 -12.26 -16.34
N GLY A 105 -1.87 -11.03 -16.40
CA GLY A 105 -1.05 -10.56 -17.50
C GLY A 105 0.01 -9.57 -17.04
N LYS A 106 0.82 -9.14 -17.99
CA LYS A 106 1.77 -8.05 -17.81
C LYS A 106 1.77 -7.09 -18.99
N LEU A 107 1.97 -5.82 -18.66
CA LEU A 107 2.21 -4.74 -19.59
C LEU A 107 3.70 -4.40 -19.56
N VAL A 108 4.30 -4.17 -20.73
CA VAL A 108 5.72 -3.85 -20.85
C VAL A 108 5.92 -2.74 -21.87
N CYS A 109 6.68 -1.71 -21.48
CA CYS A 109 7.17 -0.66 -22.39
C CYS A 109 8.70 -0.64 -22.40
N HIS A 110 9.29 -0.41 -23.56
CA HIS A 110 10.73 -0.28 -23.74
C HIS A 110 11.09 1.08 -24.35
N ASP A 111 12.25 1.62 -23.96
CA ASP A 111 12.81 2.86 -24.48
C ASP A 111 13.11 2.86 -25.99
N GLU A 112 13.31 1.69 -26.60
CA GLU A 112 13.57 1.55 -28.03
C GLU A 112 12.30 1.35 -28.88
N LYS A 113 11.14 1.08 -28.26
CA LYS A 113 9.89 0.76 -28.98
C LYS A 113 8.89 1.90 -28.89
N ARG A 114 8.33 2.30 -30.03
CA ARG A 114 7.38 3.41 -30.12
C ARG A 114 6.16 3.02 -30.94
N ASP A 115 5.01 3.51 -30.51
CA ASP A 115 3.76 3.41 -31.27
C ASP A 115 3.73 4.43 -32.43
N ALA A 116 2.65 4.41 -33.21
CA ALA A 116 2.48 5.33 -34.34
C ALA A 116 2.42 6.82 -33.91
N ALA A 117 2.13 7.11 -32.65
CA ALA A 117 2.09 8.46 -32.08
C ALA A 117 3.45 8.89 -31.49
N GLY A 118 4.47 8.03 -31.52
CA GLY A 118 5.78 8.29 -30.94
C GLY A 118 5.82 8.14 -29.42
N LYS A 119 4.80 7.53 -28.80
CA LYS A 119 4.81 7.17 -27.37
C LYS A 119 5.43 5.79 -27.15
N PRO A 120 5.93 5.47 -25.94
CA PRO A 120 6.38 4.12 -25.62
C PRO A 120 5.28 3.09 -25.92
N GLU A 121 5.61 2.15 -26.81
CA GLU A 121 4.68 1.10 -27.21
C GLU A 121 4.37 0.18 -26.01
N VAL A 122 3.08 -0.05 -25.75
CA VAL A 122 2.63 -0.96 -24.70
C VAL A 122 2.45 -2.36 -25.27
N LEU A 123 3.26 -3.30 -24.79
CA LEU A 123 3.17 -4.71 -25.13
C LEU A 123 2.47 -5.48 -24.01
N THR A 124 1.51 -6.33 -24.39
CA THR A 124 0.72 -7.13 -23.44
C THR A 124 1.06 -8.61 -23.57
N TYR A 125 1.22 -9.28 -22.44
CA TYR A 125 1.51 -10.72 -22.37
C TYR A 125 0.67 -11.38 -21.29
N ASP A 126 0.24 -12.61 -21.53
CA ASP A 126 -0.34 -13.45 -20.49
C ASP A 126 0.76 -13.94 -19.53
N LEU A 127 0.43 -13.99 -18.24
CA LEU A 127 1.25 -14.66 -17.22
C LEU A 127 0.92 -16.15 -17.20
N GLN A 128 1.92 -16.96 -16.90
CA GLN A 128 1.73 -18.39 -16.64
C GLN A 128 1.12 -18.64 -15.26
N GLY A 129 1.47 -17.77 -14.31
CA GLY A 129 0.95 -17.78 -12.95
C GLY A 129 -0.32 -16.96 -12.77
N ASP A 130 -0.76 -16.88 -11.52
CA ASP A 130 -1.93 -16.09 -11.13
C ASP A 130 -1.64 -14.60 -11.04
N GLY A 131 -0.39 -14.16 -11.06
CA GLY A 131 0.01 -12.75 -10.88
C GLY A 131 0.41 -12.40 -9.45
N ASP A 132 0.36 -13.33 -8.49
CA ASP A 132 0.77 -13.04 -7.10
C ASP A 132 2.23 -12.64 -7.07
N PHE A 133 2.56 -11.62 -6.28
CA PHE A 133 3.91 -11.11 -6.14
C PHE A 133 4.90 -12.17 -5.63
N ARG A 134 4.40 -13.26 -5.03
CA ARG A 134 5.15 -14.45 -4.61
C ARG A 134 5.31 -15.49 -5.70
N SER A 135 4.51 -15.42 -6.78
CA SER A 135 4.60 -16.36 -7.88
C SER A 135 5.99 -16.30 -8.53
N PRO A 136 6.55 -17.44 -9.01
CA PRO A 136 7.90 -17.46 -9.58
C PRO A 136 8.11 -16.46 -10.72
N GLU A 137 7.09 -16.24 -11.56
CA GLU A 137 7.15 -15.28 -12.66
C GLU A 137 7.21 -13.82 -12.16
N CYS A 138 6.36 -13.43 -11.20
CA CYS A 138 6.41 -12.08 -10.62
C CYS A 138 7.71 -11.84 -9.83
N VAL A 139 8.24 -12.87 -9.14
CA VAL A 139 9.55 -12.79 -8.49
C VAL A 139 10.69 -12.63 -9.51
N ALA A 140 10.59 -13.26 -10.68
CA ALA A 140 11.55 -13.05 -11.76
C ALA A 140 11.51 -11.60 -12.29
N LEU A 141 10.31 -11.05 -12.49
CA LEU A 141 10.13 -9.63 -12.85
C LEU A 141 10.69 -8.68 -11.78
N LEU A 142 10.42 -8.98 -10.50
CA LEU A 142 10.97 -8.23 -9.37
C LEU A 142 12.50 -8.25 -9.38
N LYS A 143 13.11 -9.42 -9.56
CA LYS A 143 14.58 -9.57 -9.61
C LYS A 143 15.21 -8.80 -10.76
N ASP A 144 14.53 -8.73 -11.89
CA ASP A 144 14.94 -8.03 -13.11
C ASP A 144 14.72 -6.50 -13.03
N ALA A 145 13.88 -6.03 -12.12
CA ALA A 145 13.62 -4.61 -11.90
C ALA A 145 14.69 -3.92 -11.05
N ASP A 146 14.96 -2.64 -11.34
CA ASP A 146 15.86 -1.79 -10.56
C ASP A 146 15.14 -1.07 -9.40
N ILE A 147 13.89 -0.66 -9.66
CA ILE A 147 13.05 0.10 -8.73
C ILE A 147 11.63 -0.46 -8.76
N VAL A 148 11.02 -0.61 -7.59
CA VAL A 148 9.60 -0.98 -7.46
C VAL A 148 8.79 0.23 -7.02
N CYS A 149 7.70 0.54 -7.72
CA CYS A 149 6.80 1.62 -7.35
C CYS A 149 5.35 1.14 -7.38
N THR A 150 4.69 1.07 -6.24
CA THR A 150 3.29 0.59 -6.16
C THR A 150 2.59 0.99 -4.85
N ASN A 151 1.31 0.66 -4.73
CA ASN A 151 0.49 0.70 -3.53
C ASN A 151 -0.07 -0.71 -3.28
N PRO A 152 0.63 -1.57 -2.52
CA PRO A 152 0.20 -2.94 -2.29
C PRO A 152 -1.00 -2.98 -1.33
N PRO A 153 -1.87 -3.99 -1.40
CA PRO A 153 -2.96 -4.15 -0.46
C PRO A 153 -2.48 -4.15 0.98
N PHE A 154 -3.22 -3.50 1.87
CA PHE A 154 -2.77 -3.31 3.26
C PHE A 154 -2.52 -4.63 4.00
N SER A 155 -3.30 -5.66 3.69
CA SER A 155 -3.15 -7.01 4.25
C SER A 155 -1.83 -7.68 3.88
N LEU A 156 -1.24 -7.31 2.74
CA LEU A 156 -0.03 -7.91 2.18
C LEU A 156 1.21 -7.01 2.35
N PHE A 157 1.02 -5.76 2.80
CA PHE A 157 2.07 -4.74 2.90
C PHE A 157 3.34 -5.23 3.61
N ARG A 158 3.20 -5.89 4.77
CA ARG A 158 4.35 -6.36 5.56
C ARG A 158 5.18 -7.40 4.83
N GLU A 159 4.49 -8.38 4.27
CA GLU A 159 5.10 -9.47 3.50
C GLU A 159 5.75 -8.93 2.23
N TYR A 160 5.09 -7.98 1.57
CA TYR A 160 5.61 -7.33 0.39
C TYR A 160 6.91 -6.56 0.68
N ILE A 161 6.93 -5.68 1.69
CA ILE A 161 8.15 -4.96 2.08
C ILE A 161 9.28 -5.93 2.45
N ALA A 162 8.99 -7.00 3.19
CA ALA A 162 10.00 -8.00 3.52
C ALA A 162 10.64 -8.62 2.27
N GLN A 163 9.83 -8.95 1.26
CA GLN A 163 10.32 -9.49 -0.01
C GLN A 163 11.17 -8.47 -0.80
N LEU A 164 10.77 -7.20 -0.84
CA LEU A 164 11.55 -6.14 -1.50
C LEU A 164 12.93 -5.98 -0.85
N MET A 165 12.98 -6.02 0.48
CA MET A 165 14.21 -5.95 1.26
C MET A 165 15.08 -7.18 1.06
N GLU A 166 14.49 -8.39 1.02
CA GLU A 166 15.21 -9.64 0.73
C GLU A 166 15.89 -9.61 -0.63
N HIS A 167 15.24 -9.03 -1.63
CA HIS A 167 15.79 -8.88 -2.98
C HIS A 167 16.61 -7.59 -3.18
N GLY A 168 16.87 -6.82 -2.12
CA GLY A 168 17.71 -5.62 -2.17
C GLY A 168 17.17 -4.55 -3.12
N LYS A 169 15.84 -4.43 -3.24
CA LYS A 169 15.21 -3.53 -4.20
C LYS A 169 15.13 -2.12 -3.65
N ARG A 170 15.36 -1.14 -4.53
CA ARG A 170 14.95 0.24 -4.28
C ARG A 170 13.46 0.33 -4.52
N PHE A 171 12.73 1.05 -3.69
CA PHE A 171 11.29 1.15 -3.86
C PHE A 171 10.73 2.48 -3.37
N LEU A 172 9.57 2.83 -3.92
CA LEU A 172 8.67 3.86 -3.42
C LEU A 172 7.30 3.19 -3.28
N ILE A 173 6.82 3.08 -2.04
CA ILE A 173 5.57 2.41 -1.75
C ILE A 173 4.65 3.40 -1.04
N VAL A 174 3.46 3.58 -1.59
CA VAL A 174 2.38 4.31 -0.91
C VAL A 174 1.68 3.34 0.03
N GLY A 175 1.44 3.76 1.27
CA GLY A 175 0.80 2.94 2.28
C GLY A 175 0.20 3.77 3.40
N ASP A 176 -0.63 3.12 4.20
CA ASP A 176 -1.26 3.75 5.36
C ASP A 176 -0.26 3.98 6.50
N MET A 177 -0.41 5.09 7.24
CA MET A 177 0.49 5.48 8.34
C MET A 177 0.61 4.43 9.45
N ASN A 178 -0.39 3.57 9.64
CA ASN A 178 -0.29 2.47 10.61
C ASN A 178 0.85 1.49 10.27
N ALA A 179 1.26 1.42 9.00
CA ALA A 179 2.33 0.57 8.53
C ALA A 179 3.69 0.90 9.18
N ILE A 180 3.89 2.12 9.67
CA ILE A 180 5.11 2.55 10.37
C ILE A 180 5.40 1.67 11.58
N THR A 181 4.36 1.25 12.29
CA THR A 181 4.47 0.49 13.54
C THR A 181 4.64 -1.02 13.32
N TYR A 182 4.67 -1.46 12.06
CA TYR A 182 4.73 -2.88 11.73
C TYR A 182 6.08 -3.48 12.12
N LYS A 183 6.08 -4.73 12.59
CA LYS A 183 7.28 -5.41 13.08
C LYS A 183 8.35 -5.55 12.00
N GLU A 184 7.93 -5.58 10.74
CA GLU A 184 8.77 -5.72 9.56
C GLU A 184 9.25 -4.37 9.02
N VAL A 185 8.58 -3.26 9.38
CA VAL A 185 8.84 -1.91 8.85
C VAL A 185 9.56 -1.04 9.88
N PHE A 186 9.09 -1.02 11.13
CA PHE A 186 9.64 -0.20 12.20
C PHE A 186 11.15 -0.41 12.40
N PRO A 187 11.68 -1.66 12.43
CA PRO A 187 13.12 -1.87 12.54
C PRO A 187 13.92 -1.33 11.35
N LEU A 188 13.34 -1.32 10.15
CA LEU A 188 13.98 -0.76 8.96
C LEU A 188 14.09 0.75 9.04
N ILE A 189 13.04 1.42 9.54
CA ILE A 189 13.06 2.86 9.80
C ILE A 189 14.11 3.19 10.86
N ARG A 190 14.10 2.47 11.99
CA ARG A 190 15.09 2.66 13.07
C ARG A 190 16.53 2.45 12.59
N ALA A 191 16.73 1.55 11.63
CA ALA A 191 18.04 1.27 11.04
C ALA A 191 18.40 2.22 9.88
N ASN A 192 17.61 3.27 9.60
CA ASN A 192 17.77 4.19 8.47
C ASN A 192 17.84 3.49 7.10
N LYS A 193 17.13 2.36 6.95
CA LYS A 193 17.04 1.62 5.68
C LYS A 193 15.82 2.00 4.85
N VAL A 194 14.77 2.49 5.51
CA VAL A 194 13.52 2.99 4.93
C VAL A 194 13.16 4.29 5.65
N TRP A 195 12.56 5.24 4.95
CA TRP A 195 12.12 6.52 5.50
C TRP A 195 10.74 6.86 4.97
N LEU A 196 10.07 7.77 5.67
CA LEU A 196 8.82 8.37 5.21
C LEU A 196 9.18 9.55 4.30
N GLY A 197 8.47 9.66 3.19
CA GLY A 197 8.46 10.84 2.31
C GLY A 197 7.55 11.93 2.86
#